data_AF-A0A5C3PM99-F1
#
_entry.id   AF-A0A5C3PM99-F1
#
_cell.length_a   1.000
_cell.length_b   1.000
_cell.length_c   1.000
_cell.angle_alpha   90.00
_cell.angle_beta   90.00
_cell.angle_gamma   90.00
#
_symmetry.space_group_name_H-M   'P 1'
#
loop_
_entity.id
_entity.type
_entity.pdbx_description
1 polymer ?
#
loop_
_entity_poly.entity_id
_entity_poly.type
_entity_poly.pdbx_seq_one_letter_code
_entity_poly.pdbx_strand_id
1 'polypeptide(L)'
;MLDFLRLPQLLLLLCFGLAYTHVYAEPVAEFFGRQGSSHTNNWAVLVCASRYWFNYRHMSNALGMYRTVKRLGIPDSNIILMLADDAACNPRNKFPGCVYANSGRHLDLYGDNIEVDYRGNEVTVENFLRVLTGRVEPSVPRSKRLLTDDSSNVFIFMTGHGGNEFLKFQDNEEISAFDIADAIAQMWEKKRYHELFFMIDTCQANTMYSKFYSPNVLATGSSVIHENSYSYENDYDLGVAVIDSYTHYILEFMEGINKTSQTTMEDLFNYYDPEKIHSHPGVRSDLFGRPLRDALVTDFFGGVAQAEILPPLHNPRTSPISPEDVTSVLEASPLRAEENASGVLTSPGTLDPQAFLAALGDISQSEVGGTSARKLRTWASSLGVLVLVGWVASRRK
;
A
#
# COMPACT_ATOMS: atom_id res chain seq x y z
N MET A 1 37.55 -1.56 -66.43
CA MET A 1 37.82 -2.83 -65.74
C MET A 1 38.14 -2.56 -64.26
N LEU A 2 37.22 -1.88 -63.58
CA LEU A 2 37.17 -1.69 -62.13
C LEU A 2 35.68 -1.81 -61.78
N ASP A 3 35.35 -2.21 -60.54
CA ASP A 3 34.00 -2.33 -59.96
C ASP A 3 33.36 -3.73 -59.87
N PHE A 4 34.15 -4.81 -59.94
CA PHE A 4 33.68 -6.14 -59.50
C PHE A 4 34.13 -6.54 -58.07
N LEU A 5 34.99 -5.74 -57.41
CA LEU A 5 35.50 -6.06 -56.07
C LEU A 5 34.78 -5.35 -54.90
N ARG A 6 33.92 -4.36 -55.13
CA ARG A 6 33.26 -3.61 -54.04
C ARG A 6 31.95 -4.22 -53.55
N LEU A 7 31.24 -4.95 -54.41
CA LEU A 7 29.97 -5.60 -54.08
C LEU A 7 30.10 -6.67 -52.97
N PRO A 8 31.10 -7.58 -52.97
CA PRO A 8 31.22 -8.57 -51.90
C PRO A 8 31.64 -7.96 -50.55
N GLN A 9 32.43 -6.88 -50.55
CA GLN A 9 32.80 -6.17 -49.31
C GLN A 9 31.62 -5.42 -48.68
N LEU A 10 30.75 -4.82 -49.50
CA LEU A 10 29.54 -4.15 -49.02
C LEU A 10 28.55 -5.16 -48.44
N LEU A 11 28.39 -6.32 -49.09
CA LEU A 11 27.54 -7.41 -48.59
C LEU A 11 28.07 -7.96 -47.25
N LEU A 12 29.39 -8.14 -47.12
CA LEU A 12 30.01 -8.63 -45.89
C LEU A 12 29.80 -7.65 -44.72
N LEU A 13 29.94 -6.34 -44.96
CA LEU A 13 29.69 -5.29 -43.97
C LEU A 13 28.20 -5.21 -43.57
N LEU A 14 27.28 -5.42 -44.53
CA LEU A 14 25.85 -5.46 -44.25
C LEU A 14 25.47 -6.70 -43.44
N CYS A 15 26.06 -7.86 -43.76
CA CYS A 15 25.88 -9.10 -43.00
C CYS A 15 26.48 -9.01 -41.60
N PHE A 16 27.65 -8.37 -41.44
CA PHE A 16 28.22 -8.10 -40.11
C PHE A 16 27.37 -7.10 -39.32
N GLY A 17 26.84 -6.05 -39.96
CA GLY A 17 25.92 -5.09 -39.32
C GLY A 17 24.61 -5.74 -38.85
N LEU A 18 23.99 -6.57 -39.70
CA LEU A 18 22.77 -7.33 -39.37
C LEU A 18 23.03 -8.38 -38.28
N ALA A 19 24.16 -9.09 -38.34
CA ALA A 19 24.56 -10.03 -37.28
C ALA A 19 24.85 -9.31 -35.96
N TYR A 20 25.47 -8.13 -36.00
CA TYR A 20 25.72 -7.32 -34.80
C TYR A 20 24.40 -6.85 -34.18
N THR A 21 23.42 -6.39 -34.98
CA THR A 21 22.11 -5.98 -34.45
C THR A 21 21.32 -7.15 -33.88
N HIS A 22 21.41 -8.34 -34.47
CA HIS A 22 20.71 -9.53 -33.95
C HIS A 22 21.33 -10.09 -32.66
N VAL A 23 22.66 -10.08 -32.54
CA VAL A 23 23.38 -10.63 -31.36
C VAL A 23 23.15 -9.80 -30.10
N TYR A 24 22.90 -8.49 -30.20
CA TYR A 24 22.57 -7.63 -29.05
C TYR A 24 21.07 -7.38 -28.85
N ALA A 25 20.23 -7.61 -29.86
CA ALA A 25 18.79 -7.44 -29.72
C ALA A 25 18.14 -8.61 -28.94
N GLU A 26 18.60 -9.84 -29.15
CA GLU A 26 18.05 -11.04 -28.48
C GLU A 26 18.23 -11.01 -26.94
N PRO A 27 19.43 -10.73 -26.37
CA PRO A 27 19.59 -10.68 -24.91
C PRO A 27 18.80 -9.55 -24.25
N VAL A 28 18.63 -8.43 -24.96
CA VAL A 28 17.87 -7.27 -24.48
C VAL A 28 16.37 -7.56 -24.55
N ALA A 29 15.89 -8.14 -25.65
CA ALA A 29 14.51 -8.58 -25.79
C ALA A 29 14.16 -9.73 -24.84
N GLU A 30 15.08 -10.65 -24.54
CA GLU A 30 14.91 -11.71 -23.54
C GLU A 30 14.93 -11.14 -22.12
N PHE A 31 15.75 -10.10 -21.84
CA PHE A 31 15.74 -9.38 -20.56
C PHE A 31 14.41 -8.64 -20.32
N PHE A 32 13.86 -7.96 -21.34
CA PHE A 32 12.55 -7.31 -21.26
C PHE A 32 11.36 -8.29 -21.44
N GLY A 33 11.57 -9.41 -22.12
CA GLY A 33 10.55 -10.44 -22.39
C GLY A 33 10.40 -11.49 -21.29
N ARG A 34 11.37 -11.61 -20.37
CA ARG A 34 11.25 -12.39 -19.13
C ARG A 34 10.41 -11.69 -18.04
N GLN A 35 10.02 -10.44 -18.24
CA GLN A 35 9.11 -9.72 -17.34
C GLN A 35 7.66 -10.15 -17.63
N GLY A 36 7.27 -11.32 -17.13
CA GLY A 36 5.89 -11.84 -17.24
C GLY A 36 4.81 -11.00 -16.54
N SER A 37 5.20 -9.93 -15.83
CA SER A 37 4.31 -8.96 -15.21
C SER A 37 4.69 -7.55 -15.68
N SER A 38 3.87 -6.97 -16.56
CA SER A 38 4.09 -5.63 -17.16
C SER A 38 3.66 -4.49 -16.22
N HIS A 39 3.76 -4.67 -14.90
CA HIS A 39 3.38 -3.68 -13.92
C HIS A 39 4.50 -2.64 -13.74
N THR A 40 4.13 -1.40 -13.40
CA THR A 40 5.07 -0.28 -13.25
C THR A 40 5.39 0.02 -11.79
N ASN A 41 4.54 -0.43 -10.87
CA ASN A 41 4.66 -0.20 -9.44
C ASN A 41 3.82 -1.22 -8.65
N ASN A 42 4.17 -1.39 -7.37
CA ASN A 42 3.46 -2.24 -6.42
C ASN A 42 2.95 -1.41 -5.25
N TRP A 43 1.76 -1.76 -4.77
CA TRP A 43 1.12 -1.16 -3.60
C TRP A 43 0.74 -2.22 -2.59
N ALA A 44 0.76 -1.85 -1.31
CA ALA A 44 0.30 -2.71 -0.23
C ALA A 44 -0.79 -2.02 0.59
N VAL A 45 -1.84 -2.75 0.95
CA VAL A 45 -2.86 -2.33 1.93
C VAL A 45 -2.86 -3.36 3.05
N LEU A 46 -2.41 -2.95 4.24
CA LEU A 46 -2.16 -3.84 5.37
C LEU A 46 -3.08 -3.46 6.53
N VAL A 47 -3.95 -4.39 6.94
CA VAL A 47 -5.04 -4.10 7.87
C VAL A 47 -5.00 -5.04 9.09
N CYS A 48 -4.69 -4.48 10.26
CA CYS A 48 -5.02 -5.09 11.54
C CYS A 48 -6.40 -4.59 11.99
N ALA A 49 -7.42 -5.43 11.83
CA ALA A 49 -8.81 -5.06 12.10
C ALA A 49 -9.20 -5.21 13.59
N SER A 50 -8.35 -5.83 14.40
CA SER A 50 -8.64 -6.11 15.82
C SER A 50 -8.07 -5.09 16.79
N ARG A 51 -8.73 -4.95 17.93
CA ARG A 51 -8.32 -4.10 19.06
C ARG A 51 -8.17 -4.90 20.34
N TYR A 52 -7.68 -4.24 21.40
CA TYR A 52 -7.41 -4.75 22.73
C TYR A 52 -6.12 -5.56 22.87
N TRP A 53 -5.57 -5.54 24.08
CA TRP A 53 -4.27 -6.15 24.42
C TRP A 53 -4.17 -7.64 24.06
N PHE A 54 -5.23 -8.42 24.30
CA PHE A 54 -5.24 -9.85 24.01
C PHE A 54 -5.18 -10.18 22.50
N ASN A 55 -5.31 -9.18 21.63
CA ASN A 55 -5.17 -9.28 20.18
C ASN A 55 -3.85 -8.72 19.64
N TYR A 56 -2.84 -8.56 20.50
CA TYR A 56 -1.49 -8.12 20.16
C TYR A 56 -0.96 -8.74 18.85
N ARG A 57 -1.12 -10.06 18.69
CA ARG A 57 -0.68 -10.81 17.51
C ARG A 57 -1.19 -10.26 16.17
N HIS A 58 -2.41 -9.75 16.09
CA HIS A 58 -2.95 -9.22 14.82
C HIS A 58 -2.20 -7.95 14.39
N MET A 59 -1.78 -7.11 15.35
CA MET A 59 -0.92 -5.96 15.04
C MET A 59 0.46 -6.45 14.57
N SER A 60 1.05 -7.39 15.30
CA SER A 60 2.35 -7.98 14.97
C SER A 60 2.36 -8.61 13.56
N ASN A 61 1.30 -9.31 13.17
CA ASN A 61 1.10 -9.85 11.82
C ASN A 61 1.17 -8.75 10.74
N ALA A 62 0.38 -7.67 10.91
CA ALA A 62 0.35 -6.56 9.95
C ALA A 62 1.69 -5.83 9.87
N LEU A 63 2.37 -5.64 11.01
CA LEU A 63 3.69 -5.03 11.06
C LEU A 63 4.79 -5.92 10.44
N GLY A 64 4.69 -7.24 10.60
CA GLY A 64 5.57 -8.20 9.94
C GLY A 64 5.46 -8.14 8.42
N MET A 65 4.22 -8.04 7.91
CA MET A 65 3.97 -7.84 6.48
C MET A 65 4.50 -6.46 6.01
N TYR A 66 4.28 -5.41 6.79
CA TYR A 66 4.79 -4.06 6.51
C TYR A 66 6.32 -4.05 6.37
N ARG A 67 7.03 -4.66 7.32
CA ARG A 67 8.49 -4.82 7.24
C ARG A 67 8.89 -5.62 6.00
N THR A 68 8.16 -6.67 5.65
CA THR A 68 8.45 -7.51 4.48
C THR A 68 8.40 -6.70 3.19
N VAL A 69 7.29 -5.98 2.95
CA VAL A 69 7.15 -5.18 1.72
C VAL A 69 8.16 -4.04 1.65
N LYS A 70 8.48 -3.38 2.78
CA LYS A 70 9.54 -2.36 2.84
C LYS A 70 10.92 -2.93 2.53
N ARG A 71 11.27 -4.07 3.15
CA ARG A 71 12.55 -4.74 2.92
C ARG A 71 12.70 -5.14 1.45
N LEU A 72 11.61 -5.55 0.82
CA LEU A 72 11.56 -5.91 -0.60
C LEU A 72 11.42 -4.70 -1.54
N GLY A 73 11.29 -3.49 -1.00
CA GLY A 73 11.51 -2.23 -1.71
C GLY A 73 10.26 -1.43 -2.06
N ILE A 74 9.07 -1.82 -1.59
CA ILE A 74 7.88 -0.96 -1.71
C ILE A 74 8.08 0.27 -0.78
N PRO A 75 8.04 1.50 -1.31
CA PRO A 75 8.20 2.70 -0.49
C PRO A 75 6.95 2.96 0.37
N ASP A 76 7.11 3.68 1.48
CA ASP A 76 5.98 4.04 2.37
C ASP A 76 4.85 4.77 1.65
N SER A 77 5.19 5.59 0.64
CA SER A 77 4.20 6.27 -0.20
C SER A 77 3.25 5.33 -0.96
N ASN A 78 3.58 4.04 -1.02
CA ASN A 78 2.83 2.99 -1.68
C ASN A 78 2.28 1.93 -0.71
N ILE A 79 2.41 2.15 0.60
CA ILE A 79 1.89 1.26 1.63
C ILE A 79 0.83 2.00 2.43
N ILE A 80 -0.37 1.43 2.50
CA ILE A 80 -1.43 1.92 3.38
C ILE A 80 -1.49 0.99 4.59
N LEU A 81 -1.09 1.47 5.76
CA LEU A 81 -1.13 0.69 7.01
C LEU A 81 -2.28 1.15 7.91
N MET A 82 -3.14 0.20 8.29
CA MET A 82 -4.29 0.42 9.16
C MET A 82 -4.15 -0.42 10.44
N LEU A 83 -3.98 0.23 11.60
CA LEU A 83 -3.87 -0.43 12.91
C LEU A 83 -5.01 0.01 13.83
N ALA A 84 -5.93 -0.91 14.12
CA ALA A 84 -7.13 -0.63 14.91
C ALA A 84 -6.87 -0.38 16.42
N ASP A 85 -5.66 -0.61 16.89
CA ASP A 85 -5.21 -0.30 18.25
C ASP A 85 -3.73 0.10 18.21
N ASP A 86 -3.14 0.43 19.35
CA ASP A 86 -1.70 0.66 19.50
C ASP A 86 -1.14 -0.14 20.69
N ALA A 87 -0.57 -1.32 20.39
CA ALA A 87 0.05 -2.16 21.41
C ALA A 87 1.38 -1.59 21.92
N ALA A 88 2.09 -0.80 21.10
CA ALA A 88 3.35 -0.16 21.48
C ALA A 88 3.14 0.87 22.60
N CYS A 89 2.02 1.60 22.56
CA CYS A 89 1.64 2.58 23.59
C CYS A 89 0.71 2.03 24.69
N ASN A 90 0.43 0.72 24.71
CA ASN A 90 -0.48 0.15 25.71
C ASN A 90 0.18 0.11 27.11
N PRO A 91 -0.50 0.53 28.19
CA PRO A 91 0.05 0.47 29.55
C PRO A 91 0.42 -0.94 30.05
N ARG A 92 -0.11 -2.00 29.41
CA ARG A 92 0.26 -3.39 29.70
C ARG A 92 1.55 -3.83 29.01
N ASN A 93 2.02 -3.07 28.02
CA ASN A 93 3.25 -3.39 27.32
C ASN A 93 4.45 -3.11 28.21
N LYS A 94 5.15 -4.17 28.61
CA LYS A 94 6.38 -4.10 29.40
C LYS A 94 7.53 -3.42 28.64
N PHE A 95 7.43 -3.32 27.31
CA PHE A 95 8.42 -2.72 26.41
C PHE A 95 7.77 -1.55 25.65
N PRO A 96 7.69 -0.36 26.28
CA PRO A 96 7.03 0.79 25.67
C PRO A 96 7.66 1.16 24.33
N GLY A 97 6.82 1.44 23.34
CA GLY A 97 7.25 1.82 22.00
C GLY A 97 7.66 0.66 21.08
N CYS A 98 7.64 -0.58 21.56
CA CYS A 98 8.07 -1.74 20.78
C CYS A 98 6.94 -2.76 20.56
N VAL A 99 6.99 -3.45 19.41
CA VAL A 99 6.14 -4.61 19.10
C VAL A 99 6.99 -5.76 18.59
N TYR A 100 6.82 -6.97 19.13
CA TYR A 100 7.64 -8.14 18.81
C TYR A 100 6.78 -9.30 18.29
N ALA A 101 7.24 -9.99 17.25
CA ALA A 101 6.60 -11.22 16.73
C ALA A 101 7.10 -12.52 17.38
N ASN A 102 8.07 -12.44 18.28
CA ASN A 102 8.64 -13.59 18.97
C ASN A 102 9.06 -13.23 20.39
N SER A 103 9.12 -14.24 21.26
CA SER A 103 9.50 -14.09 22.67
C SER A 103 10.98 -13.74 22.86
N GLY A 104 11.83 -14.07 21.88
CA GLY A 104 13.25 -13.70 21.84
C GLY A 104 13.50 -12.21 21.61
N ARG A 105 12.48 -11.46 21.14
CA ARG A 105 12.48 -10.02 20.91
C ARG A 105 13.66 -9.56 20.04
N HIS A 106 14.05 -10.38 19.08
CA HIS A 106 15.21 -10.13 18.23
C HIS A 106 15.02 -8.93 17.29
N LEU A 107 13.77 -8.56 17.02
CA LEU A 107 13.41 -7.55 16.04
C LEU A 107 12.16 -6.80 16.50
N ASP A 108 12.32 -5.51 16.75
CA ASP A 108 11.18 -4.60 16.95
C ASP A 108 10.52 -4.29 15.60
N LEU A 109 9.23 -4.62 15.51
CA LEU A 109 8.39 -4.41 14.33
C LEU A 109 7.78 -3.02 14.28
N TYR A 110 7.70 -2.31 15.41
CA TYR A 110 7.19 -0.94 15.45
C TYR A 110 8.32 0.01 15.04
N GLY A 111 9.39 0.11 15.86
CA GLY A 111 10.59 0.88 15.54
C GLY A 111 10.34 2.35 15.14
N ASP A 112 11.38 3.02 14.64
CA ASP A 112 11.30 4.44 14.29
C ASP A 112 10.79 4.71 12.85
N ASN A 113 10.70 3.67 12.02
CA ASN A 113 10.51 3.79 10.57
C ASN A 113 9.13 3.31 10.11
N ILE A 114 8.13 3.33 10.99
CA ILE A 114 6.75 2.95 10.66
C ILE A 114 5.90 4.17 10.33
N GLU A 115 5.20 4.10 9.20
CA GLU A 115 4.14 5.04 8.84
C GLU A 115 2.78 4.35 9.00
N VAL A 116 2.03 4.73 10.04
CA VAL A 116 0.64 4.27 10.22
C VAL A 116 -0.31 5.32 9.65
N ASP A 117 -1.02 4.97 8.59
CA ASP A 117 -1.94 5.88 7.92
C ASP A 117 -3.24 5.99 8.69
N TYR A 118 -3.91 4.88 9.00
CA TYR A 118 -5.16 4.87 9.74
C TYR A 118 -4.94 4.28 11.14
N ARG A 119 -5.19 5.09 12.18
CA ARG A 119 -4.93 4.72 13.58
C ARG A 119 -6.23 4.61 14.36
N GLY A 120 -6.34 3.56 15.17
CA GLY A 120 -7.42 3.37 16.14
C GLY A 120 -8.80 3.51 15.50
N ASN A 121 -9.56 4.51 15.94
CA ASN A 121 -10.93 4.78 15.49
C ASN A 121 -11.04 5.05 13.97
N GLU A 122 -9.95 5.42 13.29
CA GLU A 122 -9.97 5.61 11.83
C GLU A 122 -10.01 4.27 11.06
N VAL A 123 -9.74 3.14 11.70
CA VAL A 123 -9.77 1.80 11.06
C VAL A 123 -11.19 1.26 11.03
N THR A 124 -12.01 1.82 10.16
CA THR A 124 -13.41 1.42 9.95
C THR A 124 -13.60 0.67 8.64
N VAL A 125 -14.68 -0.09 8.53
CA VAL A 125 -15.07 -0.75 7.28
C VAL A 125 -15.22 0.29 6.16
N GLU A 126 -15.85 1.42 6.48
CA GLU A 126 -16.04 2.52 5.53
C GLU A 126 -14.72 3.06 4.98
N ASN A 127 -13.75 3.37 5.85
CA ASN A 127 -12.47 3.92 5.42
C ASN A 127 -11.69 2.92 4.56
N PHE A 128 -11.68 1.63 4.95
CA PHE A 128 -11.07 0.58 4.14
C PHE A 128 -11.67 0.50 2.73
N LEU A 129 -13.00 0.44 2.62
CA LEU A 129 -13.69 0.39 1.33
C LEU A 129 -13.47 1.67 0.49
N ARG A 130 -13.41 2.84 1.13
CA ARG A 130 -13.11 4.12 0.45
C ARG A 130 -11.69 4.17 -0.09
N VAL A 131 -10.70 3.63 0.63
CA VAL A 131 -9.31 3.50 0.17
C VAL A 131 -9.27 2.65 -1.10
N LEU A 132 -9.86 1.45 -1.08
CA LEU A 132 -9.87 0.55 -2.23
C LEU A 132 -10.55 1.20 -3.45
N THR A 133 -11.77 1.72 -3.27
CA THR A 133 -12.58 2.29 -4.36
C THR A 133 -12.15 3.70 -4.80
N GLY A 134 -11.20 4.32 -4.08
CA GLY A 134 -10.74 5.69 -4.30
C GLY A 134 -11.81 6.75 -4.06
N ARG A 135 -12.82 6.45 -3.24
CA ARG A 135 -13.92 7.37 -2.89
C ARG A 135 -13.57 8.14 -1.62
N VAL A 136 -12.51 8.93 -1.70
CA VAL A 136 -11.99 9.77 -0.61
C VAL A 136 -12.20 11.25 -0.92
N GLU A 137 -12.40 12.06 0.11
CA GLU A 137 -12.53 13.51 -0.04
C GLU A 137 -11.24 14.14 -0.59
N PRO A 138 -11.30 15.21 -1.41
CA PRO A 138 -10.11 15.89 -1.93
C PRO A 138 -9.17 16.46 -0.87
N SER A 139 -9.63 16.62 0.37
CA SER A 139 -8.84 17.07 1.52
C SER A 139 -8.04 15.95 2.21
N VAL A 140 -8.34 14.68 1.95
CA VAL A 140 -7.63 13.54 2.58
C VAL A 140 -6.14 13.58 2.19
N PRO A 141 -5.17 13.49 3.11
CA PRO A 141 -3.75 13.52 2.77
C PRO A 141 -3.35 12.43 1.76
N ARG A 142 -2.30 12.65 0.97
CA ARG A 142 -1.82 11.69 -0.04
C ARG A 142 -1.50 10.31 0.57
N SER A 143 -0.88 10.27 1.75
CA SER A 143 -0.53 9.02 2.45
C SER A 143 -1.76 8.15 2.76
N LYS A 144 -2.93 8.76 2.91
CA LYS A 144 -4.22 8.08 3.14
C LYS A 144 -4.97 7.72 1.84
N ARG A 145 -4.28 7.61 0.71
CA ARG A 145 -4.91 7.31 -0.59
C ARG A 145 -4.17 6.21 -1.33
N LEU A 146 -4.91 5.20 -1.77
CA LEU A 146 -4.44 4.21 -2.72
C LEU A 146 -4.42 4.83 -4.12
N LEU A 147 -3.25 5.24 -4.62
CA LEU A 147 -3.09 5.94 -5.90
C LEU A 147 -2.64 4.99 -7.02
N THR A 148 -3.33 3.86 -7.13
CA THR A 148 -3.09 2.82 -8.13
C THR A 148 -3.82 3.09 -9.44
N ASP A 149 -3.35 2.45 -10.51
CA ASP A 149 -3.88 2.48 -11.87
C ASP A 149 -3.87 1.07 -12.53
N ASP A 150 -4.14 0.98 -13.84
CA ASP A 150 -4.17 -0.28 -14.60
C ASP A 150 -2.79 -0.92 -14.83
N SER A 151 -1.73 -0.28 -14.36
CA SER A 151 -0.36 -0.77 -14.39
C SER A 151 0.19 -1.11 -12.99
N SER A 152 -0.64 -1.02 -11.95
CA SER A 152 -0.23 -1.21 -10.56
C SER A 152 -0.62 -2.60 -10.06
N ASN A 153 0.30 -3.39 -9.49
CA ASN A 153 -0.12 -4.56 -8.72
C ASN A 153 -0.44 -4.16 -7.28
N VAL A 154 -1.47 -4.79 -6.71
CA VAL A 154 -1.97 -4.45 -5.37
C VAL A 154 -1.95 -5.69 -4.48
N PHE A 155 -1.19 -5.62 -3.40
CA PHE A 155 -1.22 -6.59 -2.32
C PHE A 155 -2.15 -6.09 -1.21
N ILE A 156 -3.11 -6.91 -0.80
CA ILE A 156 -4.00 -6.63 0.33
C ILE A 156 -3.79 -7.72 1.37
N PHE A 157 -3.35 -7.35 2.57
CA PHE A 157 -3.26 -8.22 3.73
C PHE A 157 -4.25 -7.79 4.80
N MET A 158 -5.05 -8.72 5.30
CA MET A 158 -5.97 -8.47 6.41
C MET A 158 -5.76 -9.51 7.51
N THR A 159 -5.82 -9.07 8.75
CA THR A 159 -5.74 -9.97 9.92
C THR A 159 -6.67 -9.51 11.03
N GLY A 160 -7.30 -10.47 11.70
CA GLY A 160 -8.21 -10.21 12.80
C GLY A 160 -9.08 -11.41 13.15
N HIS A 161 -10.19 -11.13 13.85
CA HIS A 161 -11.21 -12.12 14.13
C HIS A 161 -12.29 -12.11 13.07
N GLY A 162 -12.71 -13.29 12.64
CA GLY A 162 -13.72 -13.45 11.60
C GLY A 162 -14.39 -14.80 11.68
N GLY A 163 -15.13 -15.13 10.64
CA GLY A 163 -15.85 -16.38 10.51
C GLY A 163 -16.36 -16.56 9.10
N ASN A 164 -17.44 -17.33 8.95
CA ASN A 164 -18.00 -17.64 7.64
C ASN A 164 -18.46 -16.36 6.92
N GLU A 165 -17.67 -15.93 5.93
CA GLU A 165 -17.91 -14.78 5.06
C GLU A 165 -17.90 -13.41 5.77
N PHE A 166 -17.27 -13.29 6.94
CA PHE A 166 -17.07 -11.98 7.58
C PHE A 166 -15.73 -11.83 8.34
N LEU A 167 -15.27 -10.59 8.48
CA LEU A 167 -14.17 -10.17 9.36
C LEU A 167 -14.63 -9.01 10.24
N LYS A 168 -14.34 -9.06 11.55
CA LYS A 168 -14.67 -8.00 12.50
C LYS A 168 -13.68 -6.85 12.43
N PHE A 169 -14.21 -5.64 12.45
CA PHE A 169 -13.49 -4.38 12.59
C PHE A 169 -13.76 -3.78 13.97
N GLN A 170 -12.68 -3.50 14.70
CA GLN A 170 -12.69 -2.89 16.04
C GLN A 170 -13.63 -3.57 17.05
N ASP A 171 -13.95 -4.86 16.87
CA ASP A 171 -14.92 -5.60 17.70
C ASP A 171 -16.32 -4.96 17.77
N ASN A 172 -16.70 -4.15 16.78
CA ASN A 172 -17.98 -3.42 16.74
C ASN A 172 -18.69 -3.53 15.38
N GLU A 173 -17.93 -3.59 14.29
CA GLU A 173 -18.45 -3.70 12.92
C GLU A 173 -17.94 -4.98 12.26
N GLU A 174 -18.60 -5.39 11.18
CA GLU A 174 -18.19 -6.54 10.37
C GLU A 174 -18.16 -6.11 8.89
N ILE A 175 -17.12 -6.54 8.19
CA ILE A 175 -17.07 -6.49 6.72
C ILE A 175 -17.35 -7.89 6.19
N SER A 176 -18.21 -8.01 5.19
CA SER A 176 -18.54 -9.28 4.57
C SER A 176 -17.63 -9.59 3.37
N ALA A 177 -17.58 -10.87 2.98
CA ALA A 177 -16.94 -11.30 1.74
C ALA A 177 -17.52 -10.60 0.49
N PHE A 178 -18.80 -10.23 0.53
CA PHE A 178 -19.49 -9.51 -0.54
C PHE A 178 -19.01 -8.07 -0.65
N ASP A 179 -18.82 -7.37 0.47
CA ASP A 179 -18.34 -5.99 0.48
C ASP A 179 -16.95 -5.87 -0.16
N ILE A 180 -16.06 -6.82 0.14
CA ILE A 180 -14.71 -6.87 -0.44
C ILE A 180 -14.79 -7.22 -1.94
N ALA A 181 -15.62 -8.19 -2.32
CA ALA A 181 -15.81 -8.56 -3.72
C ALA A 181 -16.28 -7.37 -4.57
N ASP A 182 -17.27 -6.62 -4.08
CA ASP A 182 -17.81 -5.45 -4.76
C ASP A 182 -16.84 -4.27 -4.77
N ALA A 183 -15.98 -4.12 -3.76
CA ALA A 183 -14.90 -3.15 -3.77
C ALA A 183 -13.84 -3.47 -4.82
N ILE A 184 -13.42 -4.73 -4.93
CA ILE A 184 -12.48 -5.20 -5.96
C ILE A 184 -13.09 -5.04 -7.36
N ALA A 185 -14.38 -5.33 -7.53
CA ALA A 185 -15.08 -5.10 -8.79
C ALA A 185 -15.07 -3.62 -9.19
N GLN A 186 -15.32 -2.72 -8.25
CA GLN A 186 -15.19 -1.29 -8.50
C GLN A 186 -13.76 -0.86 -8.81
N MET A 187 -12.75 -1.49 -8.19
CA MET A 187 -11.35 -1.24 -8.53
C MET A 187 -11.06 -1.65 -9.97
N TRP A 188 -11.56 -2.81 -10.40
CA TRP A 188 -11.42 -3.30 -11.78
C TRP A 188 -12.08 -2.38 -12.80
N GLU A 189 -13.35 -2.02 -12.58
CA GLU A 189 -14.10 -1.10 -13.46
C GLU A 189 -13.43 0.28 -13.58
N LYS A 190 -12.82 0.74 -12.48
CA LYS A 190 -12.08 2.00 -12.43
C LYS A 190 -10.63 1.90 -12.86
N LYS A 191 -10.16 0.73 -13.32
CA LYS A 191 -8.77 0.52 -13.74
C LYS A 191 -7.77 0.87 -12.64
N ARG A 192 -7.99 0.36 -11.43
CA ARG A 192 -7.16 0.64 -10.23
C ARG A 192 -6.22 -0.51 -9.86
N TYR A 193 -6.12 -1.54 -10.69
CA TYR A 193 -5.07 -2.55 -10.57
C TYR A 193 -4.82 -3.24 -11.91
N HIS A 194 -3.60 -3.76 -12.08
CA HIS A 194 -3.20 -4.70 -13.12
C HIS A 194 -3.47 -6.15 -12.65
N GLU A 195 -2.84 -6.53 -11.54
CA GLU A 195 -3.09 -7.77 -10.79
C GLU A 195 -3.29 -7.45 -9.30
N LEU A 196 -4.12 -8.25 -8.62
CA LEU A 196 -4.39 -8.10 -7.19
C LEU A 196 -4.10 -9.41 -6.46
N PHE A 197 -3.36 -9.33 -5.36
CA PHE A 197 -3.14 -10.45 -4.45
C PHE A 197 -3.79 -10.16 -3.09
N PHE A 198 -4.78 -10.97 -2.72
CA PHE A 198 -5.51 -10.87 -1.46
C PHE A 198 -5.09 -11.99 -0.51
N MET A 199 -4.54 -11.64 0.65
CA MET A 199 -4.12 -12.56 1.71
C MET A 199 -4.84 -12.21 2.99
N ILE A 200 -5.37 -13.21 3.71
CA ILE A 200 -6.12 -12.96 4.93
C ILE A 200 -5.85 -14.01 6.01
N ASP A 201 -5.58 -13.55 7.23
CA ASP A 201 -5.38 -14.40 8.41
C ASP A 201 -6.50 -14.21 9.44
N THR A 202 -7.43 -15.16 9.48
CA THR A 202 -8.60 -15.20 10.36
C THR A 202 -9.23 -16.59 10.38
N CYS A 203 -10.04 -16.90 11.39
CA CYS A 203 -10.92 -18.07 11.34
C CYS A 203 -11.80 -18.04 10.08
N GLN A 204 -11.92 -19.20 9.42
CA GLN A 204 -12.64 -19.39 8.16
C GLN A 204 -12.22 -18.44 7.03
N ALA A 205 -10.95 -18.01 7.03
CA ALA A 205 -10.35 -17.10 6.05
C ALA A 205 -10.73 -17.40 4.59
N ASN A 206 -10.77 -18.67 4.19
CA ASN A 206 -11.02 -19.04 2.80
C ASN A 206 -12.40 -18.63 2.28
N THR A 207 -13.35 -18.37 3.19
CA THR A 207 -14.69 -17.90 2.84
C THR A 207 -14.70 -16.43 2.41
N MET A 208 -13.71 -15.64 2.81
CA MET A 208 -13.64 -14.19 2.54
C MET A 208 -13.40 -13.83 1.08
N TYR A 209 -12.80 -14.73 0.29
CA TYR A 209 -12.59 -14.54 -1.15
C TYR A 209 -13.50 -15.44 -2.00
N SER A 210 -14.46 -16.15 -1.39
CA SER A 210 -15.39 -17.05 -2.09
C SER A 210 -16.31 -16.30 -3.06
N LYS A 211 -16.58 -15.02 -2.78
CA LYS A 211 -17.46 -14.16 -3.60
C LYS A 211 -16.71 -13.35 -4.64
N PHE A 212 -15.39 -13.46 -4.75
CA PHE A 212 -14.65 -12.71 -5.79
C PHE A 212 -15.08 -13.17 -7.18
N TYR A 213 -15.25 -12.21 -8.08
CA TYR A 213 -15.64 -12.43 -9.48
C TYR A 213 -14.89 -11.53 -10.47
N SER A 214 -14.03 -10.63 -9.98
CA SER A 214 -13.22 -9.75 -10.83
C SER A 214 -11.97 -10.49 -11.33
N PRO A 215 -11.52 -10.23 -12.57
CA PRO A 215 -10.36 -10.89 -13.13
C PRO A 215 -9.05 -10.38 -12.51
N ASN A 216 -7.97 -11.11 -12.77
CA ASN A 216 -6.61 -10.85 -12.32
C ASN A 216 -6.47 -10.79 -10.78
N VAL A 217 -7.23 -11.62 -10.08
CA VAL A 217 -7.21 -11.71 -8.61
C VAL A 217 -6.68 -13.08 -8.19
N LEU A 218 -5.59 -13.08 -7.43
CA LEU A 218 -5.09 -14.23 -6.69
C LEU A 218 -5.48 -14.06 -5.22
N ALA A 219 -5.94 -15.12 -4.57
CA ALA A 219 -6.31 -15.05 -3.15
C ALA A 219 -5.82 -16.24 -2.35
N THR A 220 -5.52 -16.02 -1.07
CA THR A 220 -5.13 -17.05 -0.11
C THR A 220 -5.59 -16.71 1.30
N GLY A 221 -5.82 -17.72 2.13
CA GLY A 221 -6.30 -17.55 3.49
C GLY A 221 -5.78 -18.63 4.43
N SER A 222 -5.81 -18.37 5.74
CA SER A 222 -5.21 -19.23 6.75
C SER A 222 -5.97 -20.51 7.10
N SER A 223 -7.29 -20.57 6.88
CA SER A 223 -8.12 -21.70 7.33
C SER A 223 -9.36 -21.92 6.45
N VAL A 224 -9.79 -23.18 6.30
CA VAL A 224 -11.00 -23.55 5.55
C VAL A 224 -12.30 -23.20 6.30
N ILE A 225 -13.44 -23.33 5.61
CA ILE A 225 -14.75 -23.21 6.23
C ILE A 225 -14.89 -24.21 7.40
N HIS A 226 -15.53 -23.80 8.48
CA HIS A 226 -15.67 -24.56 9.74
C HIS A 226 -14.37 -24.82 10.51
N GLU A 227 -13.29 -24.11 10.20
CA GLU A 227 -12.00 -24.20 10.90
C GLU A 227 -11.58 -22.85 11.50
N ASN A 228 -10.88 -22.90 12.63
CA ASN A 228 -10.26 -21.73 13.24
C ASN A 228 -8.86 -21.49 12.68
N SER A 229 -8.37 -20.25 12.78
CA SER A 229 -6.93 -19.97 12.74
C SER A 229 -6.35 -19.98 14.15
N TYR A 230 -5.04 -20.19 14.27
CA TYR A 230 -4.38 -20.39 15.56
C TYR A 230 -3.23 -19.41 15.78
N SER A 231 -3.07 -18.96 17.02
CA SER A 231 -1.86 -18.29 17.50
C SER A 231 -0.69 -19.26 17.60
N TYR A 232 0.55 -18.77 17.45
CA TYR A 232 1.75 -19.62 17.52
C TYR A 232 2.54 -19.46 18.83
N GLU A 233 3.07 -18.26 19.08
CA GLU A 233 4.02 -18.03 20.17
C GLU A 233 3.42 -17.16 21.27
N ASN A 234 3.64 -17.55 22.53
CA ASN A 234 3.26 -16.76 23.71
C ASN A 234 4.49 -16.10 24.32
N ASP A 235 4.36 -14.81 24.65
CA ASP A 235 5.38 -14.09 25.42
C ASP A 235 4.92 -13.97 26.87
N TYR A 236 5.66 -14.57 27.80
CA TYR A 236 5.31 -14.58 29.22
C TYR A 236 5.47 -13.23 29.92
N ASP A 237 6.33 -12.34 29.42
CA ASP A 237 6.44 -10.98 29.95
C ASP A 237 5.25 -10.11 29.52
N LEU A 238 4.70 -10.36 28.32
CA LEU A 238 3.52 -9.67 27.80
C LEU A 238 2.19 -10.33 28.22
N GLY A 239 2.22 -11.62 28.53
CA GLY A 239 1.07 -12.42 28.94
C GLY A 239 0.07 -12.70 27.81
N VAL A 240 0.51 -12.62 26.55
CA VAL A 240 -0.34 -12.79 25.35
C VAL A 240 0.41 -13.52 24.25
N ALA A 241 -0.34 -14.05 23.28
CA ALA A 241 0.23 -14.51 22.03
C ALA A 241 0.69 -13.34 21.16
N VAL A 242 1.87 -13.46 20.56
CA VAL A 242 2.56 -12.37 19.86
C VAL A 242 2.49 -12.46 18.34
N ILE A 243 2.09 -13.60 17.78
CA ILE A 243 1.93 -13.80 16.33
C ILE A 243 0.95 -14.95 16.04
N ASP A 244 0.26 -14.91 14.90
CA ASP A 244 -0.52 -16.05 14.40
C ASP A 244 0.32 -17.03 13.60
N SER A 245 -0.06 -18.32 13.65
CA SER A 245 0.70 -19.43 13.07
C SER A 245 0.84 -19.33 11.56
N TYR A 246 -0.24 -19.04 10.85
CA TYR A 246 -0.20 -18.84 9.40
C TYR A 246 0.75 -17.69 9.02
N THR A 247 0.57 -16.53 9.66
CA THR A 247 1.43 -15.38 9.41
C THR A 247 2.89 -15.65 9.79
N HIS A 248 3.16 -16.36 10.89
CA HIS A 248 4.51 -16.72 11.32
C HIS A 248 5.28 -17.48 10.23
N TYR A 249 4.70 -18.55 9.69
CA TYR A 249 5.37 -19.35 8.66
C TYR A 249 5.49 -18.62 7.33
N ILE A 250 4.55 -17.75 6.96
CA ILE A 250 4.73 -16.89 5.79
C ILE A 250 5.90 -15.93 5.98
N LEU A 251 6.00 -15.29 7.15
CA LEU A 251 7.11 -14.38 7.44
C LEU A 251 8.45 -15.14 7.48
N GLU A 252 8.48 -16.37 8.01
CA GLU A 252 9.66 -17.25 7.96
C GLU A 252 10.11 -17.51 6.52
N PHE A 253 9.18 -17.89 5.64
CA PHE A 253 9.46 -18.07 4.21
C PHE A 253 9.97 -16.78 3.57
N MET A 254 9.32 -15.65 3.87
CA MET A 254 9.67 -14.35 3.32
C MET A 254 11.06 -13.88 3.75
N GLU A 255 11.56 -14.20 4.95
CA GLU A 255 12.93 -13.82 5.36
C GLU A 255 14.01 -14.33 4.39
N GLY A 256 13.78 -15.48 3.74
CA GLY A 256 14.67 -16.03 2.71
C GLY A 256 14.63 -15.30 1.36
N ILE A 257 13.67 -14.40 1.14
CA ILE A 257 13.44 -13.69 -0.11
C ILE A 257 14.14 -12.33 -0.10
N ASN A 258 14.76 -12.00 -1.24
CA ASN A 258 15.33 -10.68 -1.51
C ASN A 258 14.71 -10.05 -2.77
N LYS A 259 15.07 -8.79 -3.06
CA LYS A 259 14.50 -7.99 -4.17
C LYS A 259 14.69 -8.60 -5.56
N THR A 260 15.70 -9.45 -5.73
CA THR A 260 16.03 -10.10 -7.01
C THR A 260 15.56 -11.55 -7.08
N SER A 261 14.83 -12.01 -6.06
CA SER A 261 14.41 -13.40 -5.98
C SER A 261 13.53 -13.79 -7.17
N GLN A 262 13.73 -15.03 -7.64
CA GLN A 262 12.90 -15.68 -8.65
C GLN A 262 11.92 -16.68 -8.02
N THR A 263 11.74 -16.63 -6.70
CA THR A 263 10.74 -17.42 -5.98
C THR A 263 9.35 -17.10 -6.49
N THR A 264 8.60 -18.14 -6.80
CA THR A 264 7.28 -18.06 -7.43
C THR A 264 6.16 -18.07 -6.37
N MET A 265 4.95 -17.68 -6.77
CA MET A 265 3.76 -17.84 -5.94
C MET A 265 3.45 -19.33 -5.71
N GLU A 266 3.79 -20.20 -6.66
CA GLU A 266 3.71 -21.67 -6.47
C GLU A 266 4.65 -22.13 -5.34
N ASP A 267 5.88 -21.61 -5.26
CA ASP A 267 6.81 -21.93 -4.17
C ASP A 267 6.27 -21.47 -2.80
N LEU A 268 5.68 -20.27 -2.73
CA LEU A 268 5.04 -19.77 -1.50
C LEU A 268 3.91 -20.70 -1.04
N PHE A 269 3.04 -21.11 -1.96
CA PHE A 269 1.90 -21.95 -1.60
C PHE A 269 2.28 -23.39 -1.31
N ASN A 270 3.34 -23.91 -1.95
CA ASN A 270 3.91 -25.22 -1.64
C ASN A 270 4.62 -25.24 -0.28
N TYR A 271 5.01 -24.08 0.26
CA TYR A 271 5.57 -23.96 1.61
C TYR A 271 4.51 -24.12 2.71
N TYR A 272 3.22 -23.98 2.38
CA TYR A 272 2.15 -24.17 3.36
C TYR A 272 2.13 -25.60 3.90
N ASP A 273 2.23 -25.71 5.22
CA ASP A 273 2.25 -26.97 5.95
C ASP A 273 1.12 -26.94 7.00
N PRO A 274 -0.02 -27.61 6.75
CA PRO A 274 -1.14 -27.64 7.67
C PRO A 274 -0.81 -28.19 9.06
N GLU A 275 0.18 -29.08 9.18
CA GLU A 275 0.58 -29.61 10.48
C GLU A 275 1.26 -28.54 11.33
N LYS A 276 2.16 -27.77 10.72
CA LYS A 276 2.82 -26.62 11.35
C LYS A 276 1.87 -25.47 11.63
N ILE A 277 1.04 -25.13 10.64
CA ILE A 277 0.13 -23.99 10.72
C ILE A 277 -1.04 -24.26 11.68
N HIS A 278 -1.38 -25.54 11.91
CA HIS A 278 -2.52 -26.02 12.69
C HIS A 278 -3.90 -25.70 12.10
N SER A 279 -3.94 -25.21 10.87
CA SER A 279 -5.15 -25.04 10.06
C SER A 279 -4.83 -25.37 8.60
N HIS A 280 -5.82 -25.38 7.72
CA HIS A 280 -5.66 -25.68 6.30
C HIS A 280 -5.74 -24.39 5.47
N PRO A 281 -4.60 -23.81 5.05
CA PRO A 281 -4.61 -22.66 4.16
C PRO A 281 -5.24 -22.99 2.82
N GLY A 282 -5.96 -22.01 2.26
CA GLY A 282 -6.52 -22.11 0.92
C GLY A 282 -5.81 -21.19 -0.07
N VAL A 283 -5.88 -21.57 -1.35
CA VAL A 283 -5.47 -20.74 -2.48
C VAL A 283 -6.59 -20.75 -3.51
N ARG A 284 -6.94 -19.58 -4.05
CA ARG A 284 -7.89 -19.41 -5.14
C ARG A 284 -7.21 -18.67 -6.28
N SER A 285 -7.06 -19.34 -7.42
CA SER A 285 -6.34 -18.84 -8.60
C SER A 285 -7.14 -18.91 -9.90
N ASP A 286 -8.42 -19.31 -9.87
CA ASP A 286 -9.30 -19.39 -11.06
C ASP A 286 -9.51 -18.03 -11.75
N LEU A 287 -9.39 -16.93 -11.00
CA LEU A 287 -9.49 -15.56 -11.50
C LEU A 287 -8.14 -14.97 -11.91
N PHE A 288 -7.04 -15.68 -11.69
CA PHE A 288 -5.69 -15.18 -11.95
C PHE A 288 -5.21 -15.65 -13.33
N GLY A 289 -4.85 -14.70 -14.20
CA GLY A 289 -4.68 -14.96 -15.63
C GLY A 289 -3.43 -15.74 -16.03
N ARG A 290 -2.45 -15.89 -15.14
CA ARG A 290 -1.17 -16.57 -15.42
C ARG A 290 -0.89 -17.74 -14.47
N PRO A 291 -0.12 -18.75 -14.90
CA PRO A 291 0.27 -19.85 -14.03
C PRO A 291 1.07 -19.39 -12.81
N LEU A 292 0.87 -20.04 -11.66
CA LEU A 292 1.51 -19.65 -10.40
C LEU A 292 3.04 -19.80 -10.41
N ARG A 293 3.55 -20.75 -11.20
CA ARG A 293 4.99 -20.95 -11.47
C ARG A 293 5.64 -19.82 -12.27
N ASP A 294 4.83 -19.01 -12.96
CA ASP A 294 5.30 -17.88 -13.77
C ASP A 294 5.05 -16.54 -13.06
N ALA A 295 4.41 -16.58 -11.88
CA ALA A 295 4.16 -15.41 -11.03
C ALA A 295 5.18 -15.36 -9.90
N LEU A 296 5.94 -14.28 -9.80
CA LEU A 296 6.95 -14.13 -8.76
C LEU A 296 6.32 -13.57 -7.48
N VAL A 297 6.85 -13.95 -6.32
CA VAL A 297 6.50 -13.29 -5.05
C VAL A 297 6.82 -11.79 -5.12
N THR A 298 7.92 -11.42 -5.79
CA THR A 298 8.34 -10.03 -5.97
C THR A 298 7.38 -9.22 -6.85
N ASP A 299 6.48 -9.85 -7.62
CA ASP A 299 5.46 -9.12 -8.40
C ASP A 299 4.40 -8.46 -7.51
N PHE A 300 4.25 -8.88 -6.25
CA PHE A 300 3.32 -8.28 -5.29
C PHE A 300 4.01 -7.67 -4.07
N PHE A 301 5.13 -8.25 -3.64
CA PHE A 301 5.85 -7.81 -2.44
C PHE A 301 7.07 -6.94 -2.73
N GLY A 302 7.59 -6.95 -3.96
CA GLY A 302 8.82 -6.25 -4.36
C GLY A 302 8.59 -4.80 -4.78
N GLY A 303 9.59 -3.95 -4.60
CA GLY A 303 9.61 -2.62 -5.23
C GLY A 303 10.01 -2.71 -6.69
N VAL A 304 9.32 -1.96 -7.56
CA VAL A 304 9.71 -1.81 -8.98
C VAL A 304 10.66 -0.63 -9.11
N ALA A 305 11.94 -0.89 -9.37
CA ALA A 305 12.92 0.15 -9.66
C ALA A 305 12.96 0.42 -11.16
N GLN A 306 12.44 1.57 -11.60
CA GLN A 306 12.66 2.05 -12.96
C GLN A 306 13.98 2.82 -12.99
N ALA A 307 14.99 2.26 -13.67
CA ALA A 307 16.23 2.99 -13.96
C ALA A 307 16.01 3.88 -15.17
N GLU A 308 15.91 5.19 -14.96
CA GLU A 308 15.87 6.15 -16.07
C GLU A 308 17.30 6.28 -16.65
N ILE A 309 17.49 5.86 -17.89
CA ILE A 309 18.75 6.06 -18.61
C ILE A 309 18.76 7.51 -19.08
N LEU A 310 19.49 8.36 -18.37
CA LEU A 310 19.75 9.71 -18.85
C LEU A 310 20.54 9.64 -20.17
N PRO A 311 20.10 10.33 -21.23
CA PRO A 311 20.85 10.38 -22.47
C PRO A 311 22.23 11.01 -22.21
N PRO A 312 23.29 10.59 -22.94
CA PRO A 312 24.61 11.17 -22.77
C PRO A 312 24.53 12.68 -23.01
N LEU A 313 25.07 13.46 -22.06
CA LEU A 313 25.14 14.91 -22.17
C LEU A 313 25.79 15.28 -23.51
N HIS A 314 25.02 15.93 -24.37
CA HIS A 314 25.51 16.43 -25.65
C HIS A 314 26.53 17.53 -25.34
N ASN A 315 27.82 17.29 -25.62
CA ASN A 315 28.84 18.33 -25.54
C ASN A 315 28.35 19.54 -26.36
N PRO A 316 28.11 20.72 -25.74
CA PRO A 316 27.80 21.90 -26.51
C PRO A 316 29.02 22.19 -27.38
N ARG A 317 28.85 22.16 -28.70
CA ARG A 317 29.84 22.76 -29.60
C ARG A 317 30.01 24.20 -29.16
N THR A 318 31.24 24.53 -28.75
CA THR A 318 31.69 25.87 -28.48
C THR A 318 31.44 26.74 -29.71
N SER A 319 30.34 27.48 -29.66
CA SER A 319 30.15 28.65 -30.51
C SER A 319 30.83 29.81 -29.78
N PRO A 320 31.68 30.63 -30.42
CA PRO A 320 32.29 31.75 -29.75
C PRO A 320 31.21 32.76 -29.37
N ILE A 321 31.00 32.96 -28.07
CA ILE A 321 30.13 34.01 -27.54
C ILE A 321 30.82 35.35 -27.82
N SER A 322 30.11 36.28 -28.46
CA SER A 322 30.60 37.64 -28.69
C SER A 322 30.64 38.43 -27.37
N PRO A 323 31.55 39.39 -27.18
CA PRO A 323 31.77 40.04 -25.88
C PRO A 323 30.61 40.91 -25.34
N GLU A 324 29.47 41.00 -26.02
CA GLU A 324 28.39 41.91 -25.65
C GLU A 324 27.28 41.28 -24.78
N ASP A 325 27.26 39.96 -24.57
CA ASP A 325 26.22 39.27 -23.77
C ASP A 325 26.60 39.01 -22.30
N VAL A 326 27.77 39.44 -21.84
CA VAL A 326 28.26 39.11 -20.48
C VAL A 326 27.62 40.01 -19.39
N THR A 327 26.97 41.11 -19.77
CA THR A 327 26.45 42.11 -18.81
C THR A 327 24.99 41.91 -18.41
N SER A 328 24.21 41.03 -19.04
CA SER A 328 22.77 40.85 -18.69
C SER A 328 22.46 39.61 -17.86
N VAL A 329 23.45 38.78 -17.51
CA VAL A 329 23.24 37.51 -16.76
C VAL A 329 23.66 37.62 -15.29
N LEU A 330 24.28 38.73 -14.87
CA LEU A 330 24.79 38.91 -13.50
C LEU A 330 23.81 39.60 -12.52
N GLU A 331 22.60 39.95 -12.95
CA GLU A 331 21.57 40.54 -12.07
C GLU A 331 20.26 39.73 -12.04
N ALA A 332 20.31 38.47 -11.58
CA ALA A 332 19.15 37.81 -10.95
C ALA A 332 19.52 36.44 -10.35
N SER A 333 20.03 36.43 -9.11
CA SER A 333 19.74 35.39 -8.08
C SER A 333 20.60 35.62 -6.83
N PRO A 334 20.01 35.91 -5.65
CA PRO A 334 20.75 35.82 -4.40
C PRO A 334 20.74 34.37 -3.89
N LEU A 335 21.90 33.71 -4.01
CA LEU A 335 22.28 32.59 -3.16
C LEU A 335 22.65 33.14 -1.77
N ARG A 336 22.00 32.66 -0.72
CA ARG A 336 22.55 32.70 0.64
C ARG A 336 22.57 31.31 1.22
N ALA A 337 23.79 30.83 1.45
CA ALA A 337 24.12 29.67 2.26
C ALA A 337 23.93 30.00 3.74
N GLU A 338 23.44 29.05 4.53
CA GLU A 338 23.59 29.09 5.98
C GLU A 338 24.60 28.02 6.42
N GLU A 339 25.58 28.51 7.20
CA GLU A 339 26.68 27.79 7.82
C GLU A 339 26.25 27.00 9.05
N ASN A 340 26.99 25.92 9.30
CA ASN A 340 27.10 25.24 10.57
C ASN A 340 27.38 26.19 11.74
N ALA A 341 26.65 26.01 12.85
CA ALA A 341 27.13 26.38 14.17
C ALA A 341 26.70 25.35 15.22
N SER A 342 27.69 24.58 15.69
CA SER A 342 27.66 23.84 16.94
C SER A 342 27.53 24.78 18.15
N GLY A 343 26.67 24.47 19.12
CA GLY A 343 26.53 25.25 20.35
C GLY A 343 25.67 24.60 21.44
N VAL A 344 26.28 23.74 22.25
CA VAL A 344 26.23 23.62 23.73
C VAL A 344 24.88 23.78 24.48
N LEU A 345 24.61 22.78 25.33
CA LEU A 345 23.65 22.73 26.45
C LEU A 345 23.50 24.05 27.24
N THR A 346 22.25 24.40 27.58
CA THR A 346 21.81 24.72 28.96
C THR A 346 20.27 24.84 29.01
N SER A 347 19.68 24.39 30.12
CA SER A 347 18.27 24.57 30.52
C SER A 347 18.31 25.12 31.97
N PRO A 348 17.23 25.61 32.62
CA PRO A 348 15.84 25.86 32.18
C PRO A 348 15.26 27.25 32.59
N GLY A 349 14.14 27.64 31.98
CA GLY A 349 13.08 28.43 32.64
C GLY A 349 12.91 29.90 32.22
N THR A 350 11.75 30.20 31.59
CA THR A 350 10.73 31.19 32.02
C THR A 350 9.67 31.27 30.92
N LEU A 351 8.41 30.92 31.23
CA LEU A 351 7.26 31.12 30.33
C LEU A 351 6.73 32.54 30.48
N ASP A 352 6.63 33.27 29.37
CA ASP A 352 6.10 34.62 29.28
C ASP A 352 4.55 34.63 29.39
N PRO A 353 3.96 35.24 30.44
CA PRO A 353 2.51 35.31 30.64
C PRO A 353 1.76 36.16 29.63
N GLN A 354 2.44 37.01 28.84
CA GLN A 354 1.78 37.91 27.89
C GLN A 354 1.42 37.23 26.56
N ALA A 355 2.13 36.17 26.18
CA ALA A 355 1.77 35.36 25.01
C ALA A 355 0.50 34.53 25.22
N PHE A 356 0.19 34.13 26.46
CA PHE A 356 -1.00 33.34 26.81
C PHE A 356 -2.28 34.19 26.89
N LEU A 357 -2.18 35.46 27.31
CA LEU A 357 -3.33 36.37 27.37
C LEU A 357 -3.73 36.92 26.00
N ALA A 358 -2.79 37.04 25.05
CA ALA A 358 -3.10 37.41 23.67
C ALA A 358 -3.94 36.33 22.94
N ALA A 359 -3.73 35.05 23.27
CA ALA A 359 -4.48 33.94 22.68
C ALA A 359 -5.91 33.78 23.23
N LEU A 360 -6.23 34.39 24.38
CA LEU A 360 -7.58 34.38 24.97
C LEU A 360 -8.42 35.60 24.57
N GLY A 361 -7.80 36.64 24.00
CA GLY A 361 -8.48 37.87 23.56
C GLY A 361 -9.26 37.72 22.25
N ASP A 362 -8.99 36.69 21.45
CA ASP A 362 -9.58 36.48 20.11
C ASP A 362 -10.81 35.53 20.11
N ILE A 363 -11.31 35.11 21.28
CA ILE A 363 -12.51 34.24 21.41
C ILE A 363 -13.74 35.07 21.82
N SER A 364 -13.84 36.31 21.37
CA SER A 364 -15.02 37.13 21.61
C SER A 364 -15.21 38.11 20.46
N GLN A 365 -16.30 37.90 19.71
CA GLN A 365 -16.88 38.75 18.66
C GLN A 365 -16.54 38.36 17.19
N SER A 366 -17.43 37.53 16.60
CA SER A 366 -17.90 37.76 15.23
C SER A 366 -19.29 37.11 14.99
N GLU A 367 -20.33 37.96 15.11
CA GLU A 367 -21.55 38.08 14.26
C GLU A 367 -22.33 36.80 13.88
N VAL A 368 -23.54 36.52 14.39
CA VAL A 368 -24.85 37.20 14.15
C VAL A 368 -25.15 37.52 12.67
N GLY A 369 -25.57 36.49 11.94
CA GLY A 369 -26.88 36.44 11.28
C GLY A 369 -27.26 37.55 10.28
N GLY A 370 -26.79 37.43 9.04
CA GLY A 370 -27.46 37.98 7.85
C GLY A 370 -28.68 37.14 7.42
N THR A 371 -29.82 37.80 7.28
CA THR A 371 -31.17 37.24 7.18
C THR A 371 -31.66 36.90 5.76
N SER A 372 -32.73 36.09 5.72
CA SER A 372 -33.72 35.93 4.63
C SER A 372 -33.46 34.90 3.51
N ALA A 373 -32.28 34.83 2.90
CA ALA A 373 -32.07 33.94 1.74
C ALA A 373 -32.08 32.43 2.08
N ARG A 374 -31.69 32.06 3.31
CA ARG A 374 -31.60 30.66 3.75
C ARG A 374 -32.96 30.09 4.17
N LYS A 375 -33.88 30.93 4.65
CA LYS A 375 -35.24 30.51 5.03
C LYS A 375 -36.13 30.25 3.81
N LEU A 376 -35.97 30.99 2.70
CA LEU A 376 -36.73 30.75 1.47
C LEU A 376 -36.40 29.40 0.80
N ARG A 377 -35.14 28.95 0.90
CA ARG A 377 -34.72 27.66 0.33
C ARG A 377 -35.34 26.46 1.06
N THR A 378 -35.52 26.54 2.38
CA THR A 378 -36.07 25.44 3.17
C THR A 378 -37.55 25.19 2.87
N TRP A 379 -38.34 26.24 2.61
CA TRP A 379 -39.76 26.08 2.26
C TRP A 379 -40.00 25.52 0.85
N ALA A 380 -39.12 25.85 -0.11
CA ALA A 380 -39.22 25.32 -1.48
C ALA A 380 -38.94 23.80 -1.53
N SER A 381 -38.00 23.30 -0.73
CA SER A 381 -37.66 21.88 -0.65
C SER A 381 -38.79 21.04 -0.05
N SER A 382 -39.45 21.54 1.00
CA SER A 382 -40.56 20.84 1.66
C SER A 382 -41.82 20.79 0.78
N LEU A 383 -42.08 21.83 -0.03
CA LEU A 383 -43.20 21.83 -0.97
C LEU A 383 -43.01 20.81 -2.11
N GLY A 384 -41.77 20.68 -2.62
CA GLY A 384 -41.43 19.71 -3.67
C GLY A 384 -41.64 18.25 -3.23
N VAL A 385 -41.30 17.92 -1.98
CA VAL A 385 -41.51 16.58 -1.42
C VAL A 385 -43.00 16.27 -1.26
N LEU A 386 -43.81 17.23 -0.80
CA LEU A 386 -45.26 17.03 -0.65
C LEU A 386 -45.98 16.85 -2.00
N VAL A 387 -45.56 17.57 -3.04
CA VAL A 387 -46.09 17.40 -4.41
C VAL A 387 -45.72 16.02 -4.98
N LEU A 388 -44.49 15.54 -4.74
CA LEU A 388 -44.04 14.21 -5.15
C LEU A 388 -44.82 13.08 -4.44
N VAL A 389 -45.04 13.21 -3.13
CA VAL A 389 -45.82 12.25 -2.35
C VAL A 389 -47.29 12.23 -2.81
N GLY A 390 -47.88 13.39 -3.07
CA GLY A 390 -49.24 13.50 -3.61
C GLY A 390 -49.39 12.88 -5.00
N TRP A 391 -48.39 13.09 -5.88
CA TRP A 391 -48.38 12.53 -7.24
C TRP A 391 -48.21 11.01 -7.26
N VAL A 392 -47.37 10.45 -6.37
CA VAL A 392 -47.22 9.00 -6.23
C VAL A 392 -48.49 8.37 -5.66
N ALA A 393 -49.15 9.03 -4.71
CA ALA A 393 -50.41 8.56 -4.13
C ALA A 393 -51.57 8.58 -5.15
N SER A 394 -51.60 9.53 -6.08
CA SER A 394 -52.68 9.63 -7.09
C SER A 394 -52.55 8.61 -8.24
N ARG A 395 -51.41 7.92 -8.37
CA ARG A 395 -51.18 6.89 -9.40
C ARG A 395 -51.42 5.45 -8.94
N ARG A 396 -51.83 5.25 -7.68
CA ARG A 396 -52.16 3.93 -7.10
C ARG A 396 -53.67 3.69 -6.90
N LYS A 397 -54.52 4.34 -7.68
CA LYS A 397 -55.94 3.99 -7.80
C LYS A 397 -56.30 3.66 -9.24
#